data_AF-A0A0Q8TTP0-F1
#
_entry.id   AF-A0A0Q8TTP0-F1
#
_cell.length_a   1.000
_cell.length_b   1.000
_cell.length_c   1.000
_cell.angle_alpha   90.00
_cell.angle_beta   90.00
_cell.angle_gamma   90.00
#
_symmetry.space_group_name_H-M   'P 1'
#
loop_
_entity.id
_entity.type
_entity.pdbx_description
1 polymer ?
#
loop_
_entity_poly.entity_id
_entity_poly.type
_entity_poly.pdbx_seq_one_letter_code
_entity_poly.pdbx_strand_id
1 'polypeptide(L)' 'MAAMQAFGAHELAPALQFCEARRKAGKRHVSLSTELAESVGRPGVNTVEARLLPDGTPYDWTKTHRGAGPDTPVGGNGGV' A
#
# COMPACT_ATOMS: atom_id res chain seq x y z
N MET A 1 -16.54 9.46 28.35
CA MET A 1 -15.74 8.72 27.34
C MET A 1 -14.90 9.70 26.55
N ALA A 2 -13.63 9.37 26.26
CA ALA A 2 -12.73 10.25 25.51
C ALA A 2 -13.18 10.44 24.05
N ALA A 3 -13.01 11.63 23.51
CA ALA A 3 -13.29 11.95 22.10
C ALA A 3 -12.23 11.39 21.14
N MET A 4 -11.03 11.11 21.64
CA MET A 4 -9.86 10.64 20.89
C MET A 4 -9.23 9.43 21.58
N GLN A 5 -8.65 8.52 20.79
CA GLN A 5 -7.91 7.35 21.24
C GLN A 5 -6.70 7.16 20.32
N ALA A 6 -5.51 7.03 20.90
CA ALA A 6 -4.29 6.68 20.17
C ALA A 6 -4.12 5.16 20.13
N PHE A 7 -3.53 4.67 19.04
CA PHE A 7 -3.23 3.27 18.77
C PHE A 7 -1.78 3.16 18.30
N GLY A 8 -1.12 2.06 18.63
CA GLY A 8 0.24 1.76 18.19
C GLY A 8 0.32 1.43 16.69
N ALA A 9 1.55 1.36 16.17
CA ALA A 9 1.84 1.17 14.75
C ALA A 9 1.23 -0.11 14.14
N HIS A 10 1.04 -1.16 14.95
CA HIS A 10 0.47 -2.44 14.53
C HIS A 10 -1.00 -2.62 14.97
N GLU A 11 -1.64 -1.57 15.48
CA GLU A 11 -2.98 -1.62 16.07
C GLU A 11 -4.05 -0.99 15.15
N LEU A 12 -3.87 -1.06 13.84
CA LEU A 12 -4.85 -0.57 12.87
C LEU A 12 -6.22 -1.26 13.02
N ALA A 13 -6.23 -2.58 13.23
CA ALA A 13 -7.49 -3.32 13.42
C ALA A 13 -8.26 -2.86 14.67
N PRO A 14 -7.63 -2.77 15.87
CA PRO A 14 -8.23 -2.11 17.03
C PRO A 14 -8.73 -0.68 16.76
N ALA A 15 -7.96 0.13 16.02
CA ALA A 15 -8.36 1.50 15.66
C ALA A 15 -9.64 1.54 14.82
N LEU A 16 -9.76 0.62 13.85
CA LEU A 16 -10.94 0.48 13.01
C LEU A 16 -12.16 0.02 13.82
N GLN A 17 -12.00 -0.94 14.73
CA GLN A 17 -13.08 -1.37 15.63
C GLN A 17 -13.57 -0.23 16.52
N PHE A 18 -12.66 0.59 17.04
CA PHE A 18 -13.01 1.78 17.82
C PHE A 18 -13.84 2.77 16.99
N CYS A 19 -13.43 3.07 15.75
CA CYS A 19 -14.19 3.92 14.85
C CYS A 19 -15.59 3.34 14.55
N GLU A 20 -15.68 2.04 14.30
CA GLU A 20 -16.94 1.35 14.05
C GLU A 20 -17.91 1.46 15.23
N ALA A 21 -17.42 1.23 16.46
CA ALA A 21 -18.23 1.38 17.67
C ALA A 21 -18.81 2.80 17.81
N ARG A 22 -18.05 3.84 17.44
CA ARG A 22 -18.53 5.23 17.44
C ARG A 22 -19.59 5.48 16.38
N ARG A 23 -19.44 4.91 15.18
CA ARG A 23 -20.48 4.99 14.14
C ARG A 23 -21.77 4.31 14.60
N LYS A 24 -21.66 3.11 15.19
CA LYS A 24 -22.81 2.36 15.75
C LYS A 24 -23.49 3.10 16.89
N ALA A 25 -22.74 3.89 17.67
CA ALA A 25 -23.28 4.78 18.70
C ALA A 25 -23.89 6.09 18.15
N GLY A 26 -24.10 6.20 16.83
CA GLY A 26 -24.76 7.35 16.20
C GLY A 26 -23.85 8.57 15.98
N LYS A 27 -22.52 8.44 16.12
CA LYS A 27 -21.60 9.54 15.81
C LYS A 27 -21.50 9.72 14.30
N ARG A 28 -21.98 10.87 13.80
CA ARG A 28 -22.00 11.20 12.36
C ARG A 28 -20.63 11.54 11.79
N HIS A 29 -19.71 12.04 12.62
CA HIS A 29 -18.36 12.43 12.22
C HIS A 29 -17.35 11.61 13.02
N VAL A 30 -16.73 10.64 12.36
CA VAL A 30 -15.66 9.81 12.91
C VAL A 30 -14.49 9.88 11.95
N SER A 31 -13.42 10.54 12.38
CA SER A 31 -12.19 10.68 11.62
C SER A 31 -11.14 9.71 12.16
N LEU A 32 -10.40 9.07 11.26
CA LEU A 32 -9.21 8.29 11.57
C LEU A 32 -8.03 8.95 10.88
N SER A 33 -7.01 9.31 11.64
CA SER A 33 -5.73 9.76 11.11
C SER A 33 -4.72 8.66 11.40
N THR A 34 -4.05 8.17 10.35
CA THR A 34 -3.02 7.14 10.48
C THR A 34 -1.79 7.60 9.73
N GLU A 35 -0.65 7.50 10.38
CA GLU A 35 0.64 7.50 9.72
C GLU A 35 1.14 6.06 9.73
N LEU A 36 1.15 5.42 8.56
CA LEU A 36 1.82 4.15 8.43
C LEU A 36 3.29 4.49 8.26
N ALA A 37 4.04 4.49 9.36
CA ALA A 37 5.47 4.84 9.40
C ALA A 37 6.31 4.04 8.40
N GLU A 38 5.81 2.88 7.98
CA GLU A 38 6.43 1.99 6.98
C GLU A 38 5.91 2.21 5.55
N SER A 39 4.93 3.10 5.37
CA SER A 39 4.28 3.45 4.10
C SER A 39 4.67 4.81 3.56
N VAL A 40 5.59 5.52 4.21
CA VAL A 40 6.46 6.41 3.45
C VAL A 40 7.18 5.50 2.46
N GLY A 41 6.88 5.66 1.17
CA GLY A 41 7.64 4.96 0.13
C GLY A 41 9.13 5.13 0.43
N ARG A 42 9.93 4.08 0.17
CA ARG A 42 11.36 4.09 0.49
C ARG A 42 11.95 5.47 0.14
N PRO A 43 12.62 6.16 1.08
CA PRO A 43 13.42 7.33 0.74
C PRO A 43 14.29 6.95 -0.46
N GLY A 44 14.02 7.52 -1.65
CA GLY A 44 14.61 7.02 -2.90
C GLY A 44 13.64 6.88 -4.09
N VAL A 45 12.33 6.72 -3.88
CA VAL A 45 11.37 6.71 -5.01
C VAL A 45 11.23 8.11 -5.63
N ASN A 46 11.52 9.16 -4.86
CA ASN A 46 11.68 10.54 -5.36
C ASN A 46 13.01 10.77 -6.11
N THR A 47 13.82 9.73 -6.31
CA THR A 47 15.17 9.83 -6.90
C THR A 47 15.33 8.93 -8.13
N VAL A 48 14.22 8.45 -8.71
CA VAL A 48 14.29 7.77 -10.01
C VAL A 48 14.62 8.79 -11.08
N GLU A 49 15.91 8.90 -11.39
CA GLU A 49 16.45 9.72 -12.47
C GLU A 49 16.94 8.79 -13.59
N ALA A 50 16.66 9.13 -14.84
CA ALA A 50 17.07 8.33 -16.00
C ALA A 50 16.72 6.83 -15.95
N ARG A 51 15.61 6.46 -15.26
CA ARG A 51 15.16 5.07 -15.02
C ARG A 51 16.07 4.24 -14.10
N LEU A 52 16.80 4.86 -13.19
CA LEU A 52 17.63 4.17 -12.21
C LEU A 52 17.17 4.45 -10.78
N LEU A 53 17.30 3.47 -9.90
CA LEU A 53 17.21 3.64 -8.44
C LEU A 53 18.47 4.34 -7.90
N PRO A 54 18.45 4.86 -6.65
CA PRO A 54 19.62 5.49 -6.03
C PRO A 54 20.88 4.61 -5.97
N ASP A 55 20.73 3.29 -6.00
CA ASP A 55 21.81 2.30 -6.02
C ASP A 55 22.32 1.98 -7.44
N GLY A 56 21.81 2.67 -8.46
CA GLY A 56 22.18 2.48 -9.86
C GLY A 56 21.49 1.30 -10.54
N THR A 57 20.62 0.58 -9.84
CA THR A 57 19.87 -0.53 -10.45
C THR A 57 18.72 0.00 -11.33
N PRO A 58 18.39 -0.68 -12.44
CA PRO A 58 17.28 -0.26 -13.29
C PRO A 58 15.95 -0.27 -12.55
N TYR A 59 15.21 0.84 -12.65
CA TYR A 59 13.83 0.93 -12.20
C TYR A 59 12.90 0.42 -13.31
N ASP A 60 12.46 -0.83 -13.19
CA ASP A 60 11.66 -1.56 -14.17
C ASP A 60 10.15 -1.52 -13.88
N TRP A 61 9.73 -0.80 -12.83
CA TRP A 61 8.34 -0.75 -12.43
C TRP A 61 7.48 -0.14 -13.53
N THR A 62 6.49 -0.90 -13.99
CA THR A 62 5.43 -0.42 -14.87
C THR A 62 4.07 -0.71 -14.23
N LYS A 63 3.13 0.21 -14.39
CA LYS A 63 1.74 0.04 -13.89
C LYS A 63 1.01 -1.14 -14.56
N THR A 64 1.56 -1.67 -15.66
CA THR A 64 0.92 -2.62 -16.56
C THR A 64 0.91 -4.07 -16.02
N HIS A 65 1.82 -4.44 -15.12
CA HIS A 65 2.12 -5.86 -14.83
C HIS A 65 1.43 -6.48 -13.60
N ARG A 66 0.37 -5.88 -13.03
CA ARG A 66 -0.41 -6.52 -11.95
C ARG A 66 -1.86 -6.90 -12.29
N GLY A 67 -2.30 -6.68 -13.53
CA GLY A 67 -3.59 -7.15 -14.03
C GLY A 67 -3.51 -8.38 -14.95
N ALA A 68 -2.33 -8.65 -15.52
CA ALA A 68 -2.09 -9.86 -16.29
C ALA A 68 -1.72 -10.96 -15.29
N GLY A 69 -2.48 -12.07 -15.27
CA GLY A 69 -2.18 -13.23 -14.45
C GLY A 69 -0.80 -13.84 -14.75
N PRO A 70 -0.43 -14.95 -14.08
CA PRO A 70 0.89 -15.56 -14.25
C PRO A 70 1.20 -15.89 -15.72
N ASP A 71 2.46 -15.71 -16.11
CA ASP A 71 2.92 -15.97 -17.48
C ASP A 71 2.70 -17.43 -17.88
N THR A 72 1.91 -17.66 -18.93
CA THR A 72 1.80 -18.99 -19.55
C THR A 72 3.10 -19.28 -20.31
N PRO A 73 3.71 -20.48 -20.18
CA PRO A 73 4.95 -20.78 -20.90
C PRO A 73 4.68 -20.85 -22.41
N VAL A 74 5.36 -20.01 -23.19
CA VAL A 74 5.42 -20.12 -24.65
C VAL A 74 6.59 -21.03 -25.04
N GLY A 75 6.31 -22.08 -25.81
CA GLY A 75 7.33 -22.72 -26.65
C GLY A 75 7.18 -24.23 -26.85
N GLY A 76 6.51 -24.63 -27.94
CA GLY A 76 6.47 -26.01 -28.44
C GLY A 76 6.11 -26.06 -29.93
N ASN A 77 7.08 -25.69 -30.76
CA ASN A 77 7.19 -25.71 -32.23
C ASN A 77 6.08 -26.38 -33.07
N GLY A 78 5.53 -25.60 -34.01
CA GLY A 78 4.98 -26.11 -35.28
C GLY A 78 5.70 -25.42 -36.44
N GLY A 79 6.61 -26.14 -37.09
CA GLY A 79 7.32 -25.70 -38.30
C GLY A 79 7.08 -26.69 -39.43
N VAL A 80 6.62 -26.13 -40.56
CA VAL A 80 6.52 -26.65 -41.94
C VAL A 80 5.71 -27.94 -42.16
#